data_AF-A0A4E0RNX4-F1
#
_entry.id   AF-A0A4E0RNX4-F1
#
_cell.length_a   1.000
_cell.length_b   1.000
_cell.length_c   1.000
_cell.angle_alpha   90.00
_cell.angle_beta   90.00
_cell.angle_gamma   90.00
#
_symmetry.space_group_name_H-M   'P 1'
#
loop_
_entity.id
_entity.type
_entity.pdbx_description
1 polymer ?
#
loop_
_entity_poly.entity_id
_entity_poly.type
_entity_poly.pdbx_seq_one_letter_code
_entity_poly.pdbx_strand_id
1 'polypeptide(L)'
;MGDYAYNAVECLGPNEHRKSPETETTVPSRNKELDETIVLACDDIWDVLSNEALCSLLQHRMRYTDDLSLVCNETINICLYKGSSDNVSIVLVTFDPAPRTDPKCKSEDEKVQEVLFERAKNYLETTREQLLMESFLAHLRTFPEPRTPSFLVFCRGGKVQKLSDGFTSPNQPNGG
;
A
#
# COMPACT_ATOMS: atom_id res chain seq x y z
N MET A 1 16.81 18.30 10.85
CA MET A 1 16.33 19.64 11.26
C MET A 1 15.67 19.54 12.62
N GLY A 2 15.85 20.51 13.51
CA GLY A 2 15.34 20.45 14.88
C GLY A 2 16.30 19.76 15.86
N ASP A 3 15.78 19.21 16.95
CA ASP A 3 16.55 18.49 17.98
C ASP A 3 17.72 19.27 18.61
N TYR A 4 17.49 20.55 18.90
CA TYR A 4 18.50 21.48 19.43
C TYR A 4 19.20 20.98 20.71
N ALA A 5 18.55 20.13 21.50
CA ALA A 5 19.15 19.50 22.67
C ALA A 5 20.40 18.66 22.34
N TYR A 6 20.55 18.21 21.10
CA TYR A 6 21.69 17.41 20.62
C TYR A 6 22.75 18.25 19.88
N ASN A 7 22.50 19.55 19.70
CA ASN A 7 23.31 20.47 18.88
C ASN A 7 23.84 21.67 19.70
N ALA A 8 24.03 21.49 21.01
CA ALA A 8 24.37 22.55 21.95
C ALA A 8 25.83 22.52 22.45
N VAL A 9 26.71 21.77 21.77
CA VAL A 9 28.14 21.72 22.15
C VAL A 9 28.82 22.98 21.59
N GLU A 10 29.24 23.87 22.50
CA GLU A 10 29.77 25.21 22.19
C GLU A 10 31.02 25.22 21.29
N CYS A 11 31.74 24.08 21.21
CA CYS A 11 33.01 23.97 20.50
C CYS A 11 32.94 23.18 19.17
N LEU A 12 31.75 22.78 18.72
CA LEU A 12 31.57 21.99 17.50
C LEU A 12 30.86 22.82 16.43
N GLY A 13 31.29 22.68 15.17
CA GLY A 13 30.57 23.24 14.04
C GLY A 13 29.19 22.59 13.87
N PRO A 14 28.26 23.23 13.12
CA PRO A 14 26.88 22.75 12.95
C PRO A 14 26.74 21.30 12.47
N ASN A 15 27.76 20.79 11.78
CA ASN A 15 27.77 19.46 11.15
C ASN A 15 28.60 18.44 11.95
N GLU A 16 29.31 18.89 12.97
CA GLU A 16 30.14 18.07 13.85
C GLU A 16 29.40 17.72 15.14
N HIS A 17 28.19 18.26 15.33
CA HIS A 17 27.28 17.88 16.41
C HIS A 17 26.79 16.44 16.24
N ARG A 18 26.21 15.88 17.32
CA ARG A 18 25.70 14.50 17.34
C ARG A 18 24.64 14.24 16.26
N LYS A 19 23.93 15.28 15.84
CA LYS A 19 23.00 15.27 14.71
C LYS A 19 23.43 16.34 13.71
N SER A 20 23.91 15.93 12.55
CA SER A 20 24.22 16.84 11.45
C SER A 20 22.93 17.25 10.70
N PRO A 21 22.74 18.53 10.37
CA PRO A 21 21.65 18.99 9.51
C PRO A 21 21.99 18.86 8.01
N GLU A 22 23.19 18.38 7.67
CA GLU A 22 23.62 18.19 6.29
C GLU A 22 22.72 17.22 5.54
N THR A 23 22.48 17.53 4.27
CA THR A 23 21.69 16.70 3.36
C THR A 23 22.61 16.13 2.29
N GLU A 24 22.48 14.85 2.01
CA GLU A 24 23.14 14.25 0.86
C GLU A 24 22.41 14.66 -0.42
N THR A 25 23.14 15.22 -1.38
CA THR A 25 22.57 15.64 -2.67
C THR A 25 23.29 14.92 -3.80
N THR A 26 22.54 14.15 -4.58
CA THR A 26 23.03 13.52 -5.81
C THR A 26 22.22 14.05 -6.99
N VAL A 27 22.89 14.43 -8.07
CA VAL A 27 22.27 14.96 -9.30
C VAL A 27 22.43 13.95 -10.44
N PRO A 28 21.50 12.98 -10.58
CA PRO A 28 21.54 12.04 -11.70
C PRO A 28 21.13 12.72 -13.01
N SER A 29 21.78 12.34 -14.11
CA SER A 29 21.34 12.73 -15.45
C SER A 29 20.10 11.94 -15.84
N ARG A 30 19.04 12.63 -16.29
CA ARG A 30 17.80 11.99 -16.72
C ARG A 30 17.97 11.24 -18.04
N ASN A 31 17.41 10.05 -18.12
CA ASN A 31 17.22 9.30 -19.36
C ASN A 31 15.72 9.23 -19.70
N LYS A 32 15.29 10.05 -20.66
CA LYS A 32 13.86 10.13 -21.06
C LYS A 32 13.28 8.82 -21.60
N GLU A 33 14.13 7.91 -22.07
CA GLU A 33 13.70 6.64 -22.67
C GLU A 33 13.61 5.52 -21.62
N LEU A 34 14.33 5.65 -20.50
CA LEU A 34 14.45 4.59 -19.48
C LEU A 34 13.90 4.97 -18.11
N ASP A 35 13.87 6.25 -17.75
CA ASP A 35 13.38 6.70 -16.45
C ASP A 35 11.87 6.45 -16.40
N GLU A 36 11.44 5.46 -15.62
CA GLU A 36 10.01 5.12 -15.47
C GLU A 36 9.37 5.88 -14.31
N THR A 37 9.92 5.75 -13.10
CA THR A 37 9.32 6.27 -11.88
C THR A 37 10.35 6.72 -10.85
N ILE A 38 9.93 7.63 -9.97
CA ILE A 38 10.62 7.96 -8.72
C ILE A 38 9.66 7.68 -7.57
N VAL A 39 10.18 7.04 -6.53
CA VAL A 39 9.43 6.73 -5.30
C VAL A 39 10.14 7.39 -4.13
N LEU A 40 9.39 8.17 -3.36
CA LEU A 40 9.82 8.69 -2.06
C LEU A 40 8.91 8.08 -1.01
N ALA A 41 9.45 7.47 0.02
CA ALA A 41 8.68 6.86 1.08
C ALA A 41 9.42 6.96 2.42
N CYS A 42 8.67 6.94 3.53
CA CYS A 42 9.25 6.80 4.86
C CYS A 42 9.77 5.38 5.12
N ASP A 43 10.55 5.25 6.20
CA ASP A 43 11.14 4.00 6.71
C ASP A 43 10.13 2.86 6.86
N ASP A 44 8.92 3.14 7.33
CA ASP A 44 7.85 2.13 7.45
C ASP A 44 7.56 1.33 6.16
N ILE A 45 7.75 1.93 4.98
CA ILE A 45 7.63 1.20 3.71
C ILE A 45 8.86 0.29 3.51
N TRP A 46 10.05 0.85 3.72
CA TRP A 46 11.33 0.19 3.46
C TRP A 46 11.66 -0.90 4.47
N ASP A 47 11.09 -0.84 5.67
CA ASP A 47 11.21 -1.86 6.71
C ASP A 47 10.53 -3.19 6.32
N VAL A 48 9.52 -3.13 5.44
CA VAL A 48 8.68 -4.29 5.07
C VAL A 48 8.75 -4.67 3.59
N LEU A 49 9.28 -3.79 2.72
CA LEU A 49 9.48 -3.99 1.30
C LEU A 49 10.90 -3.62 0.87
N SER A 50 11.56 -4.50 0.11
CA SER A 50 12.81 -4.16 -0.57
C SER A 50 12.56 -3.22 -1.76
N ASN A 51 13.62 -2.57 -2.24
CA ASN A 51 13.58 -1.73 -3.44
C ASN A 51 12.94 -2.45 -4.63
N GLU A 52 13.38 -3.67 -4.92
CA GLU A 52 12.92 -4.47 -6.05
C GLU A 52 11.46 -4.92 -5.86
N ALA A 53 11.08 -5.26 -4.62
CA ALA A 53 9.72 -5.67 -4.29
C ALA A 53 8.73 -4.50 -4.48
N LEU A 54 9.10 -3.31 -4.01
CA LEU A 54 8.30 -2.11 -4.17
C LEU A 54 8.18 -1.70 -5.65
N CYS A 55 9.29 -1.67 -6.39
CA CYS A 55 9.27 -1.37 -7.82
C CYS A 55 8.39 -2.36 -8.59
N SER A 56 8.53 -3.66 -8.33
CA SER A 56 7.72 -4.70 -8.98
C SER A 56 6.23 -4.55 -8.66
N LEU A 57 5.90 -4.24 -7.41
CA LEU A 57 4.52 -3.99 -6.98
C LEU A 57 3.91 -2.79 -7.71
N LEU A 58 4.60 -1.66 -7.74
CA LEU A 58 4.14 -0.44 -8.39
C LEU A 58 3.97 -0.65 -9.89
N GLN A 59 4.98 -1.22 -10.55
CA GLN A 59 4.92 -1.54 -11.99
C GLN A 59 3.78 -2.48 -12.31
N HIS A 60 3.55 -3.49 -11.47
CA HIS A 60 2.42 -4.38 -11.62
C HIS A 60 1.11 -3.59 -11.51
N ARG A 61 0.87 -2.85 -10.42
CA ARG A 61 -0.41 -2.16 -10.18
C ARG A 61 -0.73 -1.06 -11.21
N MET A 62 0.28 -0.33 -11.70
CA MET A 62 0.09 0.68 -12.75
C MET A 62 -0.43 0.10 -14.08
N ARG A 63 -0.24 -1.20 -14.34
CA ARG A 63 -0.84 -1.88 -15.51
C ARG A 63 -2.33 -2.16 -15.35
N TYR A 64 -2.83 -2.24 -14.12
CA TYR A 64 -4.24 -2.54 -13.81
C TYR A 64 -5.07 -1.28 -13.56
N THR A 65 -4.45 -0.18 -13.15
CA THR A 65 -5.13 1.11 -12.92
C THR A 65 -4.25 2.28 -13.31
N ASP A 66 -4.90 3.33 -13.81
CA ASP A 66 -4.33 4.65 -14.14
C ASP A 66 -4.36 5.61 -12.93
N ASP A 67 -5.04 5.23 -11.85
CA ASP A 67 -5.12 6.02 -10.63
C ASP A 67 -3.90 5.76 -9.73
N LEU A 68 -2.92 6.66 -9.81
CA LEU A 68 -1.72 6.59 -8.97
C LEU A 68 -2.02 6.72 -7.48
N SER A 69 -3.09 7.43 -7.10
CA SER A 69 -3.48 7.53 -5.68
C SER A 69 -3.96 6.17 -5.17
N LEU A 70 -4.70 5.43 -6.00
CA LEU A 70 -5.08 4.06 -5.70
C LEU A 70 -3.85 3.15 -5.58
N VAL A 71 -2.88 3.24 -6.49
CA VAL A 71 -1.62 2.47 -6.43
C VAL A 71 -0.86 2.73 -5.11
N CYS A 72 -0.74 4.00 -4.71
CA CYS A 72 -0.12 4.37 -3.44
C CYS A 72 -0.88 3.80 -2.24
N ASN A 73 -2.22 3.93 -2.23
CA ASN A 73 -3.06 3.39 -1.16
C ASN A 73 -2.97 1.86 -1.04
N GLU A 74 -2.92 1.15 -2.17
CA GLU A 74 -2.73 -0.31 -2.19
C GLU A 74 -1.38 -0.72 -1.63
N THR A 75 -0.33 0.06 -1.93
CA THR A 75 1.01 -0.14 -1.38
C THR A 75 1.03 0.06 0.13
N ILE A 76 0.41 1.13 0.63
CA ILE A 76 0.27 1.38 2.07
C ILE A 76 -0.47 0.23 2.76
N ASN A 77 -1.58 -0.26 2.17
CA ASN A 77 -2.34 -1.38 2.74
C ASN A 77 -1.49 -2.66 2.87
N ILE A 78 -0.60 -2.92 1.89
CA ILE A 78 0.33 -4.04 1.97
C ILE A 78 1.32 -3.87 3.13
N CYS A 79 1.85 -2.66 3.33
CA CYS A 79 2.79 -2.37 4.41
C CYS A 79 2.14 -2.49 5.79
N LEU A 80 0.93 -1.94 5.95
CA LEU A 80 0.14 -2.10 7.18
C LEU A 80 -0.11 -3.59 7.50
N TYR A 81 -0.45 -4.38 6.49
CA TYR A 81 -0.64 -5.82 6.69
C TYR A 81 0.66 -6.55 7.06
N LYS A 82 1.80 -6.11 6.51
CA LYS A 82 3.12 -6.67 6.84
C LYS A 82 3.63 -6.25 8.23
N GLY A 83 2.86 -5.46 8.97
CA GLY A 83 3.15 -5.10 10.36
C GLY A 83 3.73 -3.70 10.55
N SER A 84 3.67 -2.83 9.53
CA SER A 84 3.97 -1.41 9.77
C SER A 84 2.94 -0.83 10.74
N SER A 85 3.43 -0.15 11.77
CA SER A 85 2.65 0.31 12.92
C SER A 85 2.68 1.83 13.13
N ASP A 86 3.36 2.58 12.26
CA ASP A 86 3.52 4.02 12.36
C ASP A 86 3.01 4.72 11.07
N ASN A 87 3.29 6.01 10.92
CA ASN A 87 2.76 6.87 9.87
C ASN A 87 3.42 6.56 8.52
N VAL A 88 2.70 5.81 7.70
CA VAL A 88 3.16 5.46 6.36
C VAL A 88 2.87 6.58 5.35
N SER A 89 3.90 7.05 4.65
CA SER A 89 3.80 8.04 3.57
C SER A 89 4.57 7.59 2.33
N ILE A 90 3.98 7.84 1.15
CA ILE A 90 4.59 7.54 -0.14
C ILE A 90 4.22 8.61 -1.17
N VAL A 91 5.19 9.02 -1.99
CA VAL A 91 5.03 9.87 -3.16
C VAL A 91 5.54 9.10 -4.36
N LEU A 92 4.67 8.93 -5.36
CA LEU A 92 4.98 8.27 -6.62
C LEU A 92 4.97 9.31 -7.75
N VAL A 93 6.10 9.44 -8.43
CA VAL A 93 6.24 10.25 -9.65
C VAL A 93 6.43 9.31 -10.82
N THR A 94 5.66 9.49 -11.89
CA THR A 94 5.75 8.68 -13.10
C THR A 94 6.19 9.54 -14.28
N PHE A 95 6.99 8.94 -15.17
CA PHE A 95 7.44 9.53 -16.42
C PHE A 95 6.80 8.81 -17.61
N ASP A 96 7.10 9.28 -18.83
CA ASP A 96 6.49 8.74 -20.05
C ASP A 96 6.70 7.23 -20.25
N PRO A 97 7.90 6.66 -19.98
CA PRO A 97 8.16 5.21 -20.09
C PRO A 97 7.44 4.36 -19.04
N ALA A 98 6.84 4.94 -17.99
CA ALA A 98 6.17 4.18 -16.95
C ALA A 98 5.09 3.25 -17.52
N PRO A 99 4.89 2.07 -16.90
CA PRO A 99 3.84 1.15 -17.33
C PRO A 99 2.49 1.83 -17.44
N ARG A 100 1.87 1.71 -18.62
CA ARG A 100 0.52 2.20 -18.87
C ARG A 100 -0.50 1.12 -18.59
N THR A 101 -1.70 1.55 -18.26
CA THR A 101 -2.81 0.65 -17.99
C THR A 101 -3.21 -0.10 -19.26
N ASP A 102 -3.33 -1.43 -19.15
CA ASP A 102 -3.83 -2.30 -20.21
C ASP A 102 -5.33 -2.55 -19.98
N PRO A 103 -6.22 -2.27 -20.97
CA PRO A 103 -7.64 -2.57 -20.87
C PRO A 103 -7.95 -4.02 -20.48
N LYS A 104 -7.13 -4.98 -20.93
CA LYS A 104 -7.27 -6.38 -20.58
C LYS A 104 -6.98 -6.61 -19.09
N CYS A 105 -5.86 -6.08 -18.59
CA CYS A 105 -5.51 -6.16 -17.18
C CYS A 105 -6.57 -5.50 -16.30
N LYS A 106 -7.07 -4.32 -16.69
CA LYS A 106 -8.14 -3.62 -15.96
C LYS A 106 -9.41 -4.47 -15.83
N SER A 107 -9.87 -5.07 -16.93
CA SER A 107 -11.03 -5.97 -16.91
C SER A 107 -10.80 -7.22 -16.05
N GLU A 108 -9.58 -7.78 -16.07
CA GLU A 108 -9.21 -8.91 -15.21
C GLU A 108 -9.22 -8.52 -13.72
N ASP A 109 -8.71 -7.33 -13.38
CA ASP A 109 -8.71 -6.81 -12.00
C ASP A 109 -10.13 -6.61 -11.47
N GLU A 110 -11.02 -6.06 -12.30
CA GLU A 110 -12.43 -5.83 -11.96
C GLU A 110 -13.14 -7.15 -11.66
N LYS A 111 -12.95 -8.18 -12.49
CA LYS A 111 -13.49 -9.53 -12.26
C LYS A 111 -12.97 -10.15 -10.98
N VAL A 112 -11.67 -10.03 -10.71
CA VAL A 112 -11.06 -10.52 -9.47
C VAL A 112 -11.65 -9.78 -8.26
N GLN A 113 -11.87 -8.47 -8.38
CA GLN A 113 -12.46 -7.66 -7.32
C GLN A 113 -13.91 -8.09 -7.02
N GLU A 114 -14.73 -8.33 -8.04
CA GLU A 114 -16.09 -8.82 -7.88
C GLU A 114 -16.13 -10.17 -7.17
N VAL A 115 -15.27 -11.11 -7.60
CA VAL A 115 -15.18 -12.43 -6.96
C VAL A 115 -14.73 -12.32 -5.50
N LEU A 116 -13.75 -11.47 -5.20
CA LEU A 116 -13.29 -11.23 -3.83
C LEU A 116 -14.42 -10.67 -2.94
N PHE A 117 -15.20 -9.75 -3.48
CA PHE A 117 -16.29 -9.11 -2.75
C PHE A 117 -17.43 -10.08 -2.47
N GLU A 118 -17.85 -10.87 -3.47
CA GLU A 118 -18.85 -11.91 -3.29
C GLU A 118 -18.39 -12.97 -2.27
N ARG A 119 -17.12 -13.37 -2.31
CA ARG A 119 -16.57 -14.30 -1.32
C ARG A 119 -16.55 -13.70 0.09
N ALA A 120 -16.15 -12.44 0.23
CA ALA A 120 -16.18 -11.75 1.51
C ALA A 120 -17.60 -11.66 2.09
N LYS A 121 -18.59 -11.35 1.25
CA LYS A 121 -20.00 -11.30 1.63
C LYS A 121 -20.51 -12.66 2.11
N ASN A 122 -20.27 -13.72 1.33
CA ASN A 122 -20.68 -15.09 1.70
C ASN A 122 -20.02 -15.55 3.01
N TYR A 123 -18.74 -15.18 3.22
CA TYR A 123 -18.04 -15.48 4.46
C TYR A 123 -18.65 -14.78 5.68
N LEU A 124 -18.98 -13.49 5.54
CA LEU A 124 -19.65 -12.70 6.58
C LEU A 124 -21.05 -13.24 6.91
N GLU A 125 -21.82 -13.63 5.90
CA GLU A 125 -23.16 -14.22 6.08
C GLU A 125 -23.11 -15.57 6.81
N THR A 126 -22.08 -16.38 6.53
CA THR A 126 -21.91 -17.71 7.13
C THR A 126 -21.42 -17.63 8.58
N THR A 127 -20.39 -16.81 8.83
CA THR A 127 -19.73 -16.75 10.15
C THR A 127 -20.48 -15.82 11.11
N ARG A 128 -21.18 -14.79 10.61
CA ARG A 128 -21.84 -13.72 11.41
C ARG A 128 -20.91 -12.99 12.39
N GLU A 129 -19.60 -13.05 12.15
CA GLU A 129 -18.56 -12.43 12.96
C GLU A 129 -17.83 -11.34 12.18
N GLN A 130 -17.06 -10.52 12.90
CA GLN A 130 -16.15 -9.56 12.28
C GLN A 130 -15.13 -10.27 11.38
N LEU A 131 -14.83 -9.66 10.23
CA LEU A 131 -13.88 -10.21 9.28
C LEU A 131 -12.45 -10.07 9.80
N LEU A 132 -11.89 -11.16 10.31
CA LEU A 132 -10.45 -11.26 10.54
C LEU A 132 -9.76 -11.63 9.22
N MET A 133 -8.78 -10.82 8.83
CA MET A 133 -8.09 -10.98 7.54
C MET A 133 -7.41 -12.35 7.41
N GLU A 134 -6.84 -12.89 8.50
CA GLU A 134 -6.23 -14.22 8.51
C GLU A 134 -7.24 -15.33 8.18
N SER A 135 -8.39 -15.31 8.85
CA SER A 135 -9.48 -16.26 8.61
C SER A 135 -10.06 -16.11 7.21
N PHE A 136 -10.18 -14.87 6.72
CA PHE A 136 -10.64 -14.61 5.36
C PHE A 136 -9.66 -15.13 4.30
N LEU A 137 -8.35 -14.94 4.48
CA LEU A 137 -7.34 -15.52 3.59
C LEU A 137 -7.38 -17.05 3.62
N ALA A 138 -7.55 -17.65 4.81
CA ALA A 138 -7.69 -19.08 4.96
C ALA A 138 -8.94 -19.58 4.21
N HIS A 139 -10.05 -18.86 4.29
CA HIS A 139 -11.26 -19.13 3.53
C HIS A 139 -11.02 -19.00 2.02
N LEU A 140 -10.35 -17.95 1.55
CA LEU A 140 -10.02 -17.77 0.13
C LEU A 140 -9.16 -18.91 -0.43
N ARG A 141 -8.25 -19.48 0.37
CA ARG A 141 -7.44 -20.66 -0.01
C ARG A 141 -8.27 -21.92 -0.23
N THR A 142 -9.50 -22.00 0.29
CA THR A 142 -10.39 -23.15 0.05
C THR A 142 -11.00 -23.16 -1.35
N PHE A 143 -10.96 -22.03 -2.08
CA PHE A 143 -11.50 -21.94 -3.44
C PHE A 143 -10.39 -22.14 -4.49
N PRO A 144 -10.50 -23.14 -5.37
CA PRO A 144 -9.47 -23.44 -6.34
C PRO A 144 -9.42 -22.41 -7.50
N GLU A 145 -10.55 -21.79 -7.88
CA GLU A 145 -10.62 -20.83 -8.98
C GLU A 145 -11.67 -19.71 -8.77
N PRO A 146 -11.41 -18.46 -9.22
CA PRO A 146 -10.11 -17.97 -9.63
C PRO A 146 -9.14 -17.93 -8.46
N ARG A 147 -7.88 -18.36 -8.70
CA ARG A 147 -6.79 -18.18 -7.73
C ARG A 147 -6.53 -16.69 -7.55
N THR A 148 -6.72 -16.20 -6.33
CA THR A 148 -6.44 -14.81 -6.00
C THR A 148 -5.12 -14.73 -5.25
N PRO A 149 -4.07 -14.12 -5.84
CA PRO A 149 -2.82 -13.89 -5.11
C PRO A 149 -3.08 -13.16 -3.79
N SER A 150 -2.45 -13.60 -2.71
CA SER A 150 -2.68 -13.03 -1.37
C SER A 150 -2.41 -11.52 -1.33
N PHE A 151 -1.43 -11.04 -2.09
CA PHE A 151 -1.14 -9.60 -2.17
C PHE A 151 -2.30 -8.76 -2.73
N LEU A 152 -3.13 -9.31 -3.63
CA LEU A 152 -4.30 -8.61 -4.15
C LEU A 152 -5.38 -8.44 -3.08
N VAL A 153 -5.54 -9.42 -2.19
CA VAL A 153 -6.46 -9.31 -1.05
C VAL A 153 -6.05 -8.14 -0.17
N PHE A 154 -4.74 -7.97 0.06
CA PHE A 154 -4.21 -6.86 0.86
C PHE A 154 -4.33 -5.51 0.15
N CYS A 155 -4.02 -5.44 -1.14
CA CYS A 155 -4.28 -4.24 -1.95
C CYS A 155 -5.73 -3.77 -1.78
N ARG A 156 -6.67 -4.73 -1.78
CA ARG A 156 -8.10 -4.48 -1.68
C ARG A 156 -8.65 -4.51 -0.24
N GLY A 157 -7.79 -4.62 0.76
CA GLY A 157 -8.16 -4.79 2.17
C GLY A 157 -9.12 -3.71 2.67
N GLY A 158 -8.90 -2.45 2.29
CA GLY A 158 -9.80 -1.35 2.68
C GLY A 158 -11.23 -1.48 2.16
N LYS A 159 -11.45 -2.07 0.97
CA LYS A 159 -12.81 -2.31 0.44
C LYS A 159 -13.48 -3.49 1.15
N VAL A 160 -12.72 -4.55 1.44
CA VAL A 160 -13.20 -5.72 2.19
C VAL A 160 -13.53 -5.33 3.64
N GLN A 161 -12.71 -4.49 4.26
CA GLN A 161 -12.96 -3.97 5.61
C GLN A 161 -14.24 -3.14 5.66
N LYS A 162 -14.43 -2.20 4.72
CA LYS A 162 -15.68 -1.42 4.61
C LYS A 162 -16.94 -2.30 4.48
N LEU A 163 -16.84 -3.42 3.76
CA LEU A 163 -17.94 -4.38 3.68
C LEU A 163 -18.23 -5.02 5.06
N SER A 164 -17.21 -5.41 5.80
CA SER A 164 -17.34 -5.94 7.16
C SER A 164 -17.95 -4.91 8.13
N ASP A 165 -17.49 -3.66 8.07
CA ASP A 165 -17.99 -2.57 8.94
C ASP A 165 -19.47 -2.27 8.67
N GLY A 166 -19.89 -2.32 7.39
CA GLY A 166 -21.30 -2.20 7.00
C GLY A 166 -22.18 -3.35 7.50
N PHE A 167 -21.64 -4.58 7.53
CA PHE A 167 -22.36 -5.77 7.98
C PHE A 167 -22.53 -5.83 9.51
N THR A 168 -21.68 -5.15 10.26
CA THR A 168 -21.77 -5.03 11.73
C THR A 168 -22.65 -3.86 12.19
N SER A 169 -23.00 -2.92 11.30
CA SER A 169 -23.90 -1.78 11.58
C SER A 169 -25.43 -1.97 11.35
N PRO A 170 -26.04 -3.13 11.04
CA PRO A 170 -27.49 -3.18 10.81
C PRO A 170 -28.36 -3.07 12.08
N ASN A 171 -27.77 -2.88 13.28
CA ASN A 171 -28.51 -2.81 14.56
C ASN A 171 -28.02 -1.69 15.50
N GLN A 172 -27.91 -0.44 15.03
CA GLN A 172 -28.14 0.68 15.95
C GLN A 172 -29.62 1.07 15.89
N PRO A 173 -30.44 0.77 16.93
CA PRO A 173 -31.76 1.37 17.02
C PRO A 173 -31.57 2.88 17.11
N ASN A 174 -32.25 3.62 16.22
CA ASN A 174 -32.38 5.06 16.31
C ASN A 174 -32.77 5.44 17.74
N GLY A 175 -31.84 6.07 18.45
CA GLY A 175 -32.10 6.62 19.78
C GLY A 175 -33.18 7.69 19.68
N GLY A 176 -34.29 7.45 20.37
CA GLY A 176 -35.25 8.48 20.77
C GLY A 176 -34.82 9.17 22.05
#